data_AF-A0A1F7M6T0-F1
#
_entry.id   AF-A0A1F7M6T0-F1
#
_cell.length_a   1.000
_cell.length_b   1.000
_cell.length_c   1.000
_cell.angle_alpha   90.00
_cell.angle_beta   90.00
_cell.angle_gamma   90.00
#
_symmetry.space_group_name_H-M   'P 1'
#
loop_
_entity.id
_entity.type
_entity.pdbx_description
1 polymer ?
#
loop_
_entity_poly.entity_id
_entity_poly.type
_entity_poly.pdbx_seq_one_letter_code
_entity_poly.pdbx_strand_id
1 'polypeptide(L)'
;MAKRRRPVDLLEGLSVPVYRMAEQEFCELKVDLELRHPQIEEQLRALPEVAEQLEAADRGKEFHEAVAAPAEPISADDVQKLVSSRQPFTLIESSLRGRFGSLPLIGRPDAVHFDGLGSAWVVEHKVRDRPYLTPSDDAQLRLYGFLLKQDKRFDLARLTLVCVITGREAAEKIKRLPENRRIGLAQTVCKEPPGPSAPRRRWDEHSVRGLGTTRLRAATFHYDPEKARKELRFLTAYWLGTRQPIPTQKPTKCSVCRVNALQLCPVPRARFRGHG
;
A
#
# COMPACT_ATOMS: atom_id res chain seq x y z
N MET A 1 -3.01 -32.50 20.88
CA MET A 1 -3.62 -31.34 20.18
C MET A 1 -2.69 -30.89 19.07
N ALA A 2 -3.14 -30.87 17.81
CA ALA A 2 -2.32 -30.37 16.71
C ALA A 2 -1.97 -28.89 16.95
N LYS A 3 -0.67 -28.54 16.87
CA LYS A 3 -0.22 -27.17 17.05
C LYS A 3 -0.79 -26.33 15.90
N ARG A 4 -1.64 -25.34 16.21
CA ARG A 4 -2.21 -24.44 15.20
C ARG A 4 -1.05 -23.82 14.40
N ARG A 5 -1.06 -24.00 13.07
CA ARG A 5 -0.08 -23.37 12.17
C ARG A 5 -0.11 -21.86 12.37
N ARG A 6 1.05 -21.23 12.41
CA ARG A 6 1.15 -19.76 12.53
C ARG A 6 0.67 -19.13 11.22
N PRO A 7 0.16 -17.89 11.23
CA PRO A 7 -0.29 -17.23 10.01
C PRO A 7 0.79 -17.15 8.92
N VAL A 8 2.06 -16.93 9.30
CA VAL A 8 3.18 -16.93 8.35
C VAL A 8 3.38 -18.29 7.67
N ASP A 9 3.08 -19.40 8.35
CA ASP A 9 3.23 -20.74 7.79
C ASP A 9 2.15 -21.05 6.75
N LEU A 10 1.10 -20.23 6.63
CA LEU A 10 0.00 -20.38 5.66
C LEU A 10 0.29 -19.64 4.34
N LEU A 11 1.37 -18.88 4.26
CA LEU A 11 1.76 -18.18 3.03
C LEU A 11 2.53 -19.12 2.10
N GLU A 12 2.20 -19.10 0.82
CA GLU A 12 2.94 -19.85 -0.22
C GLU A 12 4.38 -19.33 -0.39
N GLY A 13 4.59 -18.04 -0.13
CA GLY A 13 5.90 -17.42 -0.02
C GLY A 13 6.33 -17.31 1.43
N LEU A 14 7.60 -17.64 1.74
CA LEU A 14 8.14 -17.54 3.10
C LEU A 14 8.19 -16.11 3.65
N SER A 15 7.69 -15.08 2.94
CA SER A 15 7.72 -13.66 3.34
C SER A 15 6.32 -13.09 3.48
N VAL A 16 6.10 -12.28 4.51
CA VAL A 16 4.82 -11.59 4.70
C VAL A 16 4.74 -10.35 3.79
N PRO A 17 3.73 -10.24 2.91
CA PRO A 17 3.53 -9.05 2.11
C PRO A 17 3.15 -7.85 2.98
N VAL A 18 3.80 -6.70 2.76
CA VAL A 18 3.52 -5.46 3.51
C VAL A 18 2.07 -5.04 3.40
N TYR A 19 1.44 -5.13 2.22
CA TYR A 19 0.03 -4.77 2.05
C TYR A 19 -0.87 -5.61 2.98
N ARG A 20 -0.63 -6.93 3.05
CA ARG A 20 -1.40 -7.86 3.89
C ARG A 20 -1.12 -7.63 5.38
N MET A 21 0.11 -7.26 5.73
CA MET A 21 0.43 -6.85 7.09
C MET A 21 -0.33 -5.59 7.51
N ALA A 22 -0.42 -4.60 6.61
CA ALA A 22 -1.15 -3.35 6.84
C ALA A 22 -2.68 -3.53 6.86
N GLU A 23 -3.23 -4.55 6.21
CA GLU A 23 -4.66 -4.88 6.30
C GLU A 23 -5.12 -5.30 7.71
N GLN A 24 -4.21 -5.67 8.62
CA GLN A 24 -4.57 -5.90 10.02
C GLN A 24 -5.16 -4.65 10.68
N GLU A 25 -4.72 -3.46 10.25
CA GLU A 25 -5.30 -2.18 10.68
C GLU A 25 -6.76 -2.03 10.24
N PHE A 26 -7.20 -2.72 9.18
CA PHE A 26 -8.61 -2.86 8.85
C PHE A 26 -9.27 -3.82 9.84
N CYS A 27 -8.87 -5.08 9.84
CA CYS A 27 -9.34 -6.12 10.73
C CYS A 27 -8.40 -7.33 10.62
N GLU A 28 -7.75 -7.73 11.69
CA GLU A 28 -6.85 -8.88 11.65
C GLU A 28 -7.59 -10.22 11.54
N LEU A 29 -8.79 -10.34 12.12
CA LEU A 29 -9.62 -11.53 11.92
C LEU A 29 -10.01 -11.71 10.44
N LYS A 30 -10.20 -10.62 9.68
CA LYS A 30 -10.39 -10.71 8.22
C LYS A 30 -9.16 -11.37 7.58
N VAL A 31 -7.96 -10.91 7.92
CA VAL A 31 -6.70 -11.44 7.37
C VAL A 31 -6.52 -12.92 7.73
N ASP A 32 -6.81 -13.34 8.97
CA ASP A 32 -6.72 -14.76 9.37
C ASP A 32 -7.73 -15.64 8.61
N LEU A 33 -8.95 -15.16 8.39
CA LEU A 33 -9.96 -15.89 7.61
C LEU A 33 -9.54 -16.01 6.15
N GLU A 34 -9.07 -14.93 5.52
CA GLU A 34 -8.57 -14.97 4.13
C GLU A 34 -7.38 -15.92 3.94
N LEU A 35 -6.50 -16.03 4.94
CA LEU A 35 -5.39 -17.00 4.91
C LEU A 35 -5.84 -18.45 5.04
N ARG A 36 -6.92 -18.71 5.77
CA ARG A 36 -7.43 -20.07 6.04
C ARG A 36 -8.41 -20.57 5.00
N HIS A 37 -8.99 -19.65 4.23
CA HIS A 37 -10.00 -19.93 3.22
C HIS A 37 -9.56 -19.36 1.87
N PRO A 38 -8.56 -19.97 1.19
CA PRO A 38 -8.01 -19.45 -0.06
C PRO A 38 -9.05 -19.35 -1.19
N GLN A 39 -10.19 -20.04 -1.07
CA GLN A 39 -11.32 -20.00 -2.00
C GLN A 39 -12.19 -18.75 -1.87
N ILE A 40 -11.95 -17.88 -0.87
CA ILE A 40 -12.77 -16.69 -0.62
C ILE A 40 -12.87 -15.80 -1.87
N GLU A 41 -11.78 -15.61 -2.62
CA GLU A 41 -11.82 -14.73 -3.80
C GLU A 41 -12.76 -15.26 -4.89
N GLU A 42 -12.71 -16.57 -5.17
CA GLU A 42 -13.61 -17.22 -6.12
C GLU A 42 -15.06 -17.13 -5.66
N GLN A 43 -15.33 -17.41 -4.39
CA GLN A 43 -16.66 -17.31 -3.80
C GLN A 43 -17.22 -15.89 -3.84
N LEU A 44 -16.37 -14.88 -3.62
CA LEU A 44 -16.78 -13.48 -3.71
C LEU A 44 -17.17 -13.10 -5.14
N ARG A 45 -16.47 -13.59 -6.17
CA ARG A 45 -16.81 -13.29 -7.57
C ARG A 45 -18.21 -13.82 -7.96
N ALA A 46 -18.72 -14.82 -7.25
CA ALA A 46 -20.07 -15.36 -7.45
C ALA A 46 -21.18 -14.55 -6.74
N LEU A 47 -20.83 -13.59 -5.87
CA LEU A 47 -21.80 -12.80 -5.10
C LEU A 47 -22.09 -11.44 -5.78
N PRO A 48 -23.33 -11.17 -6.21
CA PRO A 48 -23.69 -9.88 -6.80
C PRO A 48 -23.45 -8.69 -5.86
N GLU A 49 -23.62 -8.87 -4.54
CA GLU A 49 -23.57 -7.78 -3.56
C GLU A 49 -22.14 -7.22 -3.35
N VAL A 50 -21.11 -7.94 -3.80
CA VAL A 50 -19.71 -7.49 -3.74
C VAL A 50 -19.14 -7.11 -5.11
N ALA A 51 -19.93 -7.24 -6.19
CA ALA A 51 -19.47 -7.00 -7.56
C ALA A 51 -18.84 -5.61 -7.73
N GLU A 52 -19.50 -4.55 -7.26
CA GLU A 52 -18.95 -3.19 -7.36
C GLU A 52 -17.61 -3.06 -6.61
N GLN A 53 -17.47 -3.73 -5.46
CA GLN A 53 -16.22 -3.70 -4.70
C GLN A 53 -15.09 -4.42 -5.44
N LEU A 54 -15.39 -5.54 -6.10
CA LEU A 54 -14.43 -6.31 -6.89
C LEU A 54 -14.00 -5.53 -8.12
N GLU A 55 -14.96 -4.97 -8.87
CA GLU A 55 -14.65 -4.11 -10.01
C GLU A 55 -13.83 -2.88 -9.59
N ALA A 56 -14.12 -2.28 -8.42
CA ALA A 56 -13.33 -1.16 -7.93
C ALA A 56 -11.88 -1.56 -7.62
N ALA A 57 -11.66 -2.78 -7.12
CA ALA A 57 -10.32 -3.32 -6.91
C ALA A 57 -9.62 -3.62 -8.25
N ASP A 58 -10.33 -4.22 -9.20
CA ASP A 58 -9.82 -4.52 -10.54
C ASP A 58 -9.43 -3.22 -11.28
N ARG A 59 -10.28 -2.19 -11.25
CA ARG A 59 -9.96 -0.84 -11.78
C ARG A 59 -8.75 -0.20 -11.10
N GLY A 60 -8.59 -0.42 -9.79
CA GLY A 60 -7.41 0.03 -9.06
C GLY A 60 -6.14 -0.63 -9.61
N LYS A 61 -6.18 -1.96 -9.81
CA LYS A 61 -5.07 -2.73 -10.38
C LYS A 61 -4.72 -2.26 -11.80
N GLU A 62 -5.72 -2.09 -12.66
CA GLU A 62 -5.53 -1.54 -14.01
C GLU A 62 -4.88 -0.16 -14.00
N PHE A 63 -5.22 0.69 -13.03
CA PHE A 63 -4.60 1.99 -12.88
C PHE A 63 -3.10 1.87 -12.56
N HIS A 64 -2.72 1.01 -11.62
CA HIS A 64 -1.30 0.77 -11.29
C HIS A 64 -0.55 0.21 -12.51
N GLU A 65 -1.11 -0.80 -13.18
CA GLU A 65 -0.54 -1.37 -14.41
C GLU A 65 -0.35 -0.30 -15.50
N ALA A 66 -1.34 0.59 -15.70
CA ALA A 66 -1.24 1.66 -16.67
C ALA A 66 -0.20 2.73 -16.31
N VAL A 67 0.01 3.02 -15.03
CA VAL A 67 1.04 3.96 -14.55
C VAL A 67 2.44 3.33 -14.64
N ALA A 68 2.55 2.02 -14.41
CA ALA A 68 3.80 1.28 -14.42
C ALA A 68 4.25 0.81 -15.81
N ALA A 69 3.32 0.63 -16.75
CA ALA A 69 3.59 0.17 -18.12
C ALA A 69 4.81 0.80 -18.83
N PRO A 70 5.09 2.11 -18.66
CA PRO A 70 6.23 2.73 -19.35
C PRO A 70 7.60 2.48 -18.69
N ALA A 71 7.64 1.83 -17.53
CA ALA A 71 8.88 1.63 -16.79
C ALA A 71 9.74 0.55 -17.48
N GLU A 72 11.02 0.85 -17.68
CA GLU A 72 11.97 -0.11 -18.21
C GLU A 72 12.43 -1.08 -17.11
N PRO A 73 12.46 -2.40 -17.38
CA PRO A 73 13.04 -3.36 -16.45
C PRO A 73 14.50 -3.01 -16.14
N ILE A 74 14.85 -3.07 -14.86
CA ILE A 74 16.22 -2.76 -14.40
C ILE A 74 16.79 -3.93 -13.58
N SER A 75 18.06 -4.24 -13.80
CA SER A 75 18.78 -5.25 -13.02
C SER A 75 19.18 -4.72 -11.63
N ALA A 76 19.48 -5.61 -10.70
CA ALA A 76 19.97 -5.20 -9.37
C ALA A 76 21.29 -4.43 -9.43
N ASP A 77 22.17 -4.77 -10.39
CA ASP A 77 23.46 -4.12 -10.58
C ASP A 77 23.30 -2.71 -11.18
N ASP A 78 22.34 -2.54 -12.10
CA ASP A 78 22.05 -1.24 -12.68
C ASP A 78 21.42 -0.28 -11.66
N VAL A 79 20.63 -0.78 -10.70
CA VAL A 79 20.17 0.03 -9.56
C VAL A 79 21.37 0.57 -8.77
N GLN A 80 22.40 -0.23 -8.54
CA GLN A 80 23.61 0.22 -7.83
C GLN A 80 24.35 1.31 -8.62
N LYS A 81 24.40 1.19 -9.97
CA LYS A 81 24.97 2.23 -10.83
C LYS A 81 24.16 3.53 -10.75
N LEU A 82 22.84 3.46 -10.77
CA LEU A 82 21.96 4.63 -10.61
C LEU A 82 22.20 5.33 -9.27
N VAL A 83 22.24 4.57 -8.17
CA VAL A 83 22.54 5.15 -6.85
C VAL A 83 23.91 5.83 -6.84
N SER A 84 24.92 5.19 -7.41
CA SER A 84 26.29 5.72 -7.45
C SER A 84 26.42 6.97 -8.33
N SER A 85 25.56 7.12 -9.34
CA SER A 85 25.54 8.28 -10.25
C SER A 85 25.17 9.60 -9.57
N ARG A 86 24.49 9.54 -8.41
CA ARG A 86 23.91 10.70 -7.71
C ARG A 86 22.99 11.56 -8.59
N GLN A 87 22.45 10.99 -9.66
CA GLN A 87 21.40 11.61 -10.47
C GLN A 87 20.02 11.21 -9.93
N PRO A 88 18.99 12.07 -10.10
CA PRO A 88 17.63 11.68 -9.76
C PRO A 88 17.14 10.50 -10.59
N PHE A 89 16.50 9.53 -9.96
CA PHE A 89 15.87 8.40 -10.64
C PHE A 89 14.62 7.92 -9.89
N THR A 90 13.78 7.12 -10.54
CA THR A 90 12.57 6.57 -9.92
C THR A 90 12.51 5.06 -10.18
N LEU A 91 12.33 4.29 -9.12
CA LEU A 91 12.02 2.87 -9.20
C LEU A 91 10.51 2.70 -9.17
N ILE A 92 9.93 2.02 -10.15
CA ILE A 92 8.48 1.76 -10.24
C ILE A 92 8.24 0.29 -9.91
N GLU A 93 7.22 0.01 -9.09
CA GLU A 93 6.81 -1.34 -8.65
C GLU A 93 7.97 -2.27 -8.24
N SER A 94 9.03 -1.70 -7.67
CA SER A 94 10.24 -2.45 -7.34
C SER A 94 10.08 -3.16 -5.99
N SER A 95 10.48 -4.43 -5.95
CA SER A 95 10.39 -5.24 -4.73
C SER A 95 11.41 -4.80 -3.69
N LEU A 96 10.93 -4.38 -2.54
CA LEU A 96 11.71 -4.16 -1.32
C LEU A 96 11.64 -5.40 -0.44
N ARG A 97 12.78 -5.84 0.07
CA ARG A 97 12.88 -7.03 0.93
C ARG A 97 13.62 -6.67 2.21
N GLY A 98 13.17 -7.25 3.31
CA GLY A 98 13.76 -7.00 4.62
C GLY A 98 13.25 -7.97 5.65
N ARG A 99 13.58 -7.73 6.91
CA ARG A 99 13.18 -8.57 8.03
C ARG A 99 12.88 -7.74 9.27
N PHE A 100 11.87 -8.14 10.04
CA PHE A 100 11.66 -7.66 11.40
C PHE A 100 11.78 -8.83 12.38
N GLY A 101 12.90 -8.90 13.11
CA GLY A 101 13.27 -10.08 13.88
C GLY A 101 13.40 -11.31 12.97
N SER A 102 12.70 -12.39 13.32
CA SER A 102 12.67 -13.61 12.52
C SER A 102 11.69 -13.55 11.34
N LEU A 103 10.89 -12.49 11.20
CA LEU A 103 9.84 -12.41 10.18
C LEU A 103 10.36 -11.74 8.90
N PRO A 104 10.51 -12.48 7.79
CA PRO A 104 10.82 -11.90 6.49
C PRO A 104 9.62 -11.13 5.92
N LEU A 105 9.91 -9.98 5.33
CA LEU A 105 8.94 -9.04 4.79
C LEU A 105 9.26 -8.74 3.33
N ILE A 106 8.21 -8.60 2.52
CA ILE A 106 8.32 -8.15 1.14
C ILE A 106 7.29 -7.06 0.87
N GLY A 107 7.74 -5.97 0.27
CA GLY A 107 6.90 -4.86 -0.12
C GLY A 107 7.13 -4.49 -1.57
N ARG A 108 6.12 -3.91 -2.21
CA ARG A 108 6.22 -3.37 -3.56
C ARG A 108 5.47 -2.04 -3.59
N PRO A 109 6.12 -0.93 -3.20
CA PRO A 109 5.54 0.39 -3.37
C PRO A 109 5.31 0.66 -4.85
N ASP A 110 4.35 1.53 -5.18
CA ASP A 110 4.11 1.93 -6.56
C ASP A 110 5.32 2.64 -7.16
N ALA A 111 5.94 3.53 -6.38
CA ALA A 111 7.15 4.21 -6.78
C ALA A 111 8.06 4.55 -5.60
N VAL A 112 9.37 4.61 -5.87
CA VAL A 112 10.38 5.22 -5.00
C VAL A 112 11.21 6.18 -5.83
N HIS A 113 11.08 7.48 -5.58
CA HIS A 113 11.91 8.51 -6.21
C HIS A 113 13.12 8.83 -5.34
N PHE A 114 14.28 8.98 -5.97
CA PHE A 114 15.53 9.41 -5.36
C PHE A 114 15.96 10.73 -5.99
N ASP A 115 16.35 11.72 -5.19
CA ASP A 115 16.85 13.01 -5.70
C ASP A 115 18.34 12.99 -6.08
N GLY A 116 19.05 11.91 -5.77
CA GLY A 116 20.51 11.82 -5.93
C GLY A 116 21.32 12.55 -4.84
N LEU A 117 20.66 13.25 -3.92
CA LEU A 117 21.24 14.05 -2.83
C LEU A 117 21.00 13.43 -1.45
N GLY A 118 20.53 12.18 -1.40
CA GLY A 118 20.28 11.45 -0.15
C GLY A 118 18.86 11.59 0.38
N SER A 119 17.92 12.10 -0.41
CA SER A 119 16.49 12.03 -0.09
C SER A 119 15.77 11.02 -0.99
N ALA A 120 14.74 10.39 -0.44
CA ALA A 120 13.81 9.59 -1.22
C ALA A 120 12.34 9.83 -0.85
N TRP A 121 11.45 9.54 -1.79
CA TRP A 121 10.00 9.57 -1.63
C TRP A 121 9.45 8.19 -1.96
N VAL A 122 8.80 7.57 -0.98
CA VAL A 122 8.03 6.33 -1.19
C VAL A 122 6.59 6.71 -1.47
N VAL A 123 6.08 6.31 -2.62
CA VAL A 123 4.76 6.68 -3.12
C VAL A 123 3.84 5.47 -3.18
N GLU A 124 2.61 5.68 -2.72
CA GLU A 124 1.48 4.75 -2.88
C GLU A 124 0.29 5.52 -3.47
N HIS A 125 -0.27 5.04 -4.56
CA HIS A 125 -1.48 5.54 -5.19
C HIS A 125 -2.69 4.77 -4.67
N LYS A 126 -3.78 5.49 -4.43
CA LYS A 126 -5.07 4.92 -4.05
C LYS A 126 -6.16 5.53 -4.90
N VAL A 127 -6.90 4.68 -5.62
CA VAL A 127 -8.10 5.10 -6.35
C VAL A 127 -9.30 5.05 -5.41
N ARG A 128 -9.79 6.22 -4.98
CA ARG A 128 -10.99 6.37 -4.15
C ARG A 128 -11.47 7.82 -4.14
N ASP A 129 -12.78 8.01 -4.03
CA ASP A 129 -13.37 9.37 -4.06
C ASP A 129 -13.22 10.10 -2.72
N ARG A 130 -13.12 9.35 -1.62
CA ARG A 130 -12.91 9.94 -0.29
C ARG A 130 -11.43 10.21 -0.04
N PRO A 131 -11.03 11.48 0.17
CA PRO A 131 -9.64 11.89 0.27
C PRO A 131 -9.11 11.77 1.70
N TYR A 132 -9.16 10.59 2.32
CA TYR A 132 -8.59 10.39 3.65
C TYR A 132 -7.58 9.26 3.68
N LEU A 133 -6.52 9.42 4.49
CA LEU A 133 -5.50 8.41 4.71
C LEU A 133 -6.10 7.41 5.69
N THR A 134 -6.24 6.16 5.28
CA THR A 134 -6.68 5.10 6.19
C THR A 134 -5.49 4.68 7.07
N PRO A 135 -5.75 4.11 8.26
CA PRO A 135 -4.69 3.50 9.07
C PRO A 135 -3.88 2.44 8.31
N SER A 136 -4.53 1.66 7.43
CA SER A 136 -3.84 0.70 6.58
C SER A 136 -2.89 1.37 5.58
N ASP A 137 -3.26 2.50 4.97
CA ASP A 137 -2.36 3.22 4.06
C ASP A 137 -1.13 3.76 4.81
N ASP A 138 -1.34 4.33 6.00
CA ASP A 138 -0.25 4.84 6.86
C ASP A 138 0.71 3.70 7.27
N ALA A 139 0.16 2.57 7.73
CA ALA A 139 0.95 1.40 8.08
C ALA A 139 1.73 0.87 6.87
N GLN A 140 1.09 0.72 5.70
CA GLN A 140 1.72 0.25 4.47
C GLN A 140 2.92 1.12 4.07
N LEU A 141 2.74 2.45 4.05
CA LEU A 141 3.81 3.40 3.72
C LEU A 141 4.96 3.37 4.74
N ARG A 142 4.66 3.31 6.04
CA ARG A 142 5.68 3.17 7.09
C ARG A 142 6.48 1.89 6.94
N LEU A 143 5.82 0.79 6.61
CA LEU A 143 6.48 -0.49 6.41
C LEU A 143 7.35 -0.49 5.16
N TYR A 144 6.93 0.15 4.06
CA TYR A 144 7.81 0.36 2.90
C TYR A 144 9.03 1.21 3.25
N GLY A 145 8.85 2.30 3.99
CA GLY A 145 9.96 3.12 4.45
C GLY A 145 10.94 2.35 5.35
N PHE A 146 10.42 1.44 6.18
CA PHE A 146 11.24 0.52 6.97
C PHE A 146 12.06 -0.42 6.07
N LEU A 147 11.46 -1.05 5.06
CA LEU A 147 12.19 -1.94 4.15
C LEU A 147 13.24 -1.18 3.36
N LEU A 148 12.92 0.02 2.87
CA LEU A 148 13.86 0.85 2.12
C LEU A 148 15.08 1.23 2.98
N LYS A 149 14.87 1.58 4.25
CA LYS A 149 15.96 1.89 5.20
C LYS A 149 16.80 0.69 5.62
N GLN A 150 16.33 -0.54 5.38
CA GLN A 150 17.14 -1.75 5.60
C GLN A 150 18.02 -2.09 4.40
N ASP A 151 17.67 -1.60 3.22
CA ASP A 151 18.42 -1.86 2.01
C ASP A 151 19.69 -1.00 1.98
N LYS A 152 20.81 -1.65 2.27
CA LYS A 152 22.14 -1.02 2.40
C LYS A 152 22.64 -0.35 1.12
N ARG A 153 22.00 -0.60 -0.02
CA ARG A 153 22.32 0.07 -1.27
C ARG A 153 21.97 1.56 -1.21
N PHE A 154 20.99 1.94 -0.38
CA PHE A 154 20.52 3.32 -0.30
C PHE A 154 20.99 3.99 0.99
N ASP A 155 21.90 4.96 0.87
CA ASP A 155 22.25 5.87 1.97
C ASP A 155 21.32 7.09 1.94
N LEU A 156 20.25 7.01 2.73
CA LEU A 156 19.20 8.02 2.75
C LEU A 156 19.32 8.86 4.02
N ALA A 157 19.61 10.15 3.88
CA ALA A 157 19.50 11.13 4.95
C ALA A 157 18.02 11.42 5.28
N ARG A 158 17.18 11.57 4.25
CA ARG A 158 15.76 11.93 4.40
C ARG A 158 14.87 10.96 3.65
N LEU A 159 13.73 10.63 4.24
CA LEU A 159 12.74 9.77 3.61
C LEU A 159 11.36 10.35 3.86
N THR A 160 10.64 10.60 2.79
CA THR A 160 9.26 11.12 2.80
C THR A 160 8.32 10.04 2.29
N LEU A 161 7.19 9.90 2.95
CA LEU A 161 6.12 8.98 2.59
C LEU A 161 5.00 9.78 1.95
N VAL A 162 4.48 9.28 0.82
CA VAL A 162 3.52 9.98 -0.02
C VAL A 162 2.36 9.05 -0.36
N CYS A 163 1.15 9.41 0.04
CA CYS A 163 -0.07 8.75 -0.42
C CYS A 163 -0.78 9.66 -1.44
N VAL A 164 -0.83 9.24 -2.70
CA VAL A 164 -1.56 9.92 -3.76
C VAL A 164 -2.96 9.35 -3.83
N ILE A 165 -3.97 10.17 -3.58
CA ILE A 165 -5.37 9.78 -3.69
C ILE A 165 -5.95 10.37 -4.97
N THR A 166 -6.42 9.47 -5.83
CA THR A 166 -7.02 9.78 -7.12
C THR A 166 -8.51 9.39 -7.08
N GLY A 167 -9.41 10.33 -7.36
CA GLY A 167 -10.84 10.01 -7.50
C GLY A 167 -11.11 9.13 -8.73
N ARG A 168 -12.23 8.41 -8.77
CA ARG A 168 -12.54 7.46 -9.87
C ARG A 168 -12.49 8.13 -11.25
N GLU A 169 -13.10 9.30 -11.40
CA GLU A 169 -13.10 10.07 -12.64
C GLU A 169 -11.68 10.48 -13.08
N ALA A 170 -10.85 10.90 -12.13
CA ALA A 170 -9.46 11.28 -12.38
C ALA A 170 -8.63 10.08 -12.84
N ALA A 171 -8.82 8.91 -12.23
CA ALA A 171 -8.12 7.68 -12.59
C ALA A 171 -8.43 7.26 -14.04
N GLU A 172 -9.70 7.35 -14.46
CA GLU A 172 -10.09 7.07 -15.84
C GLU A 172 -9.45 8.04 -16.85
N LYS A 173 -9.35 9.32 -16.51
CA LYS A 173 -8.65 10.30 -17.35
C LYS A 173 -7.16 9.98 -17.46
N ILE A 174 -6.51 9.59 -16.36
CA ILE A 174 -5.09 9.22 -16.34
C ILE A 174 -4.81 7.99 -17.21
N LYS A 175 -5.66 6.95 -17.15
CA LYS A 175 -5.51 5.75 -17.98
C LYS A 175 -5.48 6.06 -19.48
N ARG A 176 -6.20 7.11 -19.90
CA ARG A 176 -6.30 7.56 -21.30
C ARG A 176 -5.17 8.51 -21.74
N LEU A 177 -4.27 8.88 -20.84
CA LEU A 177 -3.15 9.75 -21.19
C LEU A 177 -2.12 9.02 -22.06
N PRO A 178 -1.46 9.75 -22.99
CA PRO A 178 -0.26 9.25 -23.66
C PRO A 178 0.78 8.76 -22.66
N GLU A 179 1.52 7.73 -23.04
CA GLU A 179 2.49 7.02 -22.19
C GLU A 179 3.49 7.96 -21.50
N ASN A 180 4.09 8.88 -22.27
CA ASN A 180 5.02 9.89 -21.76
C ASN A 180 4.43 10.80 -20.67
N ARG A 181 3.10 11.01 -20.65
CA ARG A 181 2.42 11.77 -19.60
C ARG A 181 2.07 10.93 -18.38
N ARG A 182 1.88 9.62 -18.54
CA ARG A 182 1.69 8.69 -17.40
C ARG A 182 2.97 8.54 -16.58
N ILE A 183 4.14 8.47 -17.24
CA ILE A 183 5.46 8.55 -16.58
C ILE A 183 5.58 9.82 -15.73
N GLY A 184 5.15 10.94 -16.32
CA GLY A 184 5.17 12.25 -15.66
C GLY A 184 4.38 12.26 -14.36
N LEU A 185 3.29 11.50 -14.23
CA LEU A 185 2.42 11.54 -13.06
C LEU A 185 3.14 11.14 -11.76
N ALA A 186 3.78 9.97 -11.76
CA ALA A 186 4.54 9.45 -10.63
C ALA A 186 5.71 10.39 -10.30
N GLN A 187 6.38 10.92 -11.33
CA GLN A 187 7.48 11.85 -11.18
C GLN A 187 7.04 13.24 -10.71
N THR A 188 5.88 13.76 -11.13
CA THR A 188 5.39 15.10 -10.78
C THR A 188 5.09 15.19 -9.30
N VAL A 189 4.45 14.18 -8.72
CA VAL A 189 4.23 14.13 -7.27
C VAL A 189 5.56 14.07 -6.51
N CYS A 190 6.57 13.39 -7.07
CA CYS A 190 7.87 13.23 -6.44
C CYS A 190 8.81 14.43 -6.59
N LYS A 191 8.69 15.23 -7.66
CA LYS A 191 9.55 16.39 -7.97
C LYS A 191 9.19 17.62 -7.16
N GLU A 192 7.92 17.77 -6.78
CA GLU A 192 7.41 18.87 -5.97
C GLU A 192 6.69 18.32 -4.74
N PRO A 193 7.40 17.60 -3.85
CA PRO A 193 6.79 17.17 -2.61
C PRO A 193 6.42 18.43 -1.82
N PRO A 194 5.19 18.52 -1.31
CA PRO A 194 4.81 19.64 -0.49
C PRO A 194 5.69 19.66 0.76
N GLY A 195 5.95 20.87 1.28
CA GLY A 195 6.70 21.04 2.52
C GLY A 195 6.08 20.22 3.65
N PRO A 196 6.85 19.81 4.68
CA PRO A 196 6.35 18.97 5.75
C PRO A 196 5.19 19.67 6.48
N SER A 197 3.96 19.25 6.19
CA SER A 197 2.78 19.73 6.89
C SER A 197 2.54 18.87 8.14
N ALA A 198 2.05 19.52 9.20
CA ALA A 198 1.87 18.92 10.52
C ALA A 198 1.04 17.61 10.46
N PRO A 199 1.29 16.65 11.37
CA PRO A 199 0.94 15.23 11.22
C PRO A 199 -0.56 14.89 11.24
N ARG A 200 -1.46 15.88 11.21
CA ARG A 200 -2.91 15.64 11.23
C ARG A 200 -3.63 16.68 10.36
N ARG A 201 -4.15 16.21 9.22
CA ARG A 201 -5.26 16.78 8.42
C ARG A 201 -4.95 17.77 7.29
N ARG A 202 -3.71 18.13 7.00
CA ARG A 202 -3.42 18.87 5.75
C ARG A 202 -3.08 17.91 4.62
N TRP A 203 -3.93 17.97 3.60
CA TRP A 203 -3.66 17.46 2.28
C TRP A 203 -3.07 18.61 1.50
N ASP A 204 -2.08 18.31 0.69
CA ASP A 204 -1.64 19.23 -0.32
C ASP A 204 -2.35 18.82 -1.62
N GLU A 205 -3.14 19.74 -2.17
CA GLU A 205 -3.76 19.54 -3.48
C GLU A 205 -2.69 19.85 -4.53
N HIS A 206 -2.32 18.84 -5.31
CA HIS A 206 -1.40 18.99 -6.43
C HIS A 206 -2.21 19.06 -7.72
N SER A 207 -2.09 20.19 -8.43
CA SER A 207 -2.47 20.24 -9.83
C SER A 207 -1.36 19.61 -10.65
N VAL A 208 -1.66 18.53 -11.36
CA VAL A 208 -0.69 17.94 -12.28
C VAL A 208 -0.86 18.62 -13.63
N ARG A 209 0.20 19.30 -14.10
CA ARG A 209 0.21 19.92 -15.42
C ARG A 209 -0.07 18.84 -16.49
N GLY A 210 -1.00 19.15 -17.40
CA GLY A 210 -1.36 18.25 -18.50
C GLY A 210 -2.55 17.32 -18.25
N LEU A 211 -3.17 17.38 -17.07
CA LEU A 211 -4.42 16.69 -16.72
C LEU A 211 -5.66 17.61 -16.71
N GLY A 212 -5.54 18.82 -17.30
CA GLY A 212 -6.59 19.83 -17.29
C GLY A 212 -6.87 20.35 -15.88
N THR A 213 -8.13 20.31 -15.46
CA THR A 213 -8.59 20.71 -14.11
C THR A 213 -8.49 19.60 -13.07
N THR A 214 -8.01 18.40 -13.43
CA THR A 214 -7.95 17.26 -12.53
C THR A 214 -6.91 17.50 -11.43
N ARG A 215 -7.36 17.59 -10.18
CA ARG A 215 -6.50 17.74 -9.01
C ARG A 215 -6.22 16.37 -8.39
N LEU A 216 -4.96 16.08 -8.14
CA LEU A 216 -4.55 14.99 -7.28
C LEU A 216 -4.45 15.49 -5.85
N ARG A 217 -4.71 14.61 -4.89
CA ARG A 217 -4.51 14.91 -3.48
C ARG A 217 -3.37 14.06 -2.95
N ALA A 218 -2.37 14.68 -2.34
CA ALA A 218 -1.29 13.96 -1.69
C ALA A 218 -1.35 14.20 -0.18
N ALA A 219 -1.23 13.12 0.59
CA ALA A 219 -0.78 13.22 1.98
C ALA A 219 0.72 12.93 2.01
N THR A 220 1.49 13.80 2.64
CA THR A 220 2.93 13.60 2.81
C THR A 220 3.33 13.69 4.27
N PHE A 221 4.32 12.89 4.65
CA PHE A 221 4.88 12.93 5.99
C PHE A 221 6.28 12.34 6.00
N HIS A 222 7.14 12.83 6.89
CA HIS A 222 8.46 12.26 7.08
C HIS A 222 8.39 10.85 7.70
N TYR A 223 9.26 9.98 7.21
CA TYR A 223 9.45 8.67 7.79
C TYR A 223 9.99 8.79 9.22
N ASP A 224 9.36 8.09 10.13
CA ASP A 224 9.72 8.02 11.54
C ASP A 224 10.04 6.55 11.88
N PRO A 225 11.32 6.21 12.08
CA PRO A 225 11.74 4.82 12.30
C PRO A 225 11.15 4.23 13.58
N GLU A 226 10.97 5.03 14.63
CA GLU A 226 10.45 4.56 15.90
C GLU A 226 8.95 4.25 15.82
N LYS A 227 8.19 5.08 15.10
CA LYS A 227 6.78 4.76 14.77
C LYS A 227 6.68 3.49 13.95
N ALA A 228 7.49 3.34 12.89
CA ALA A 228 7.46 2.15 12.04
C ALA A 228 7.81 0.87 12.84
N ARG A 229 8.82 0.94 13.73
CA ARG A 229 9.19 -0.18 14.61
C ARG A 229 8.10 -0.51 15.63
N LYS A 230 7.45 0.50 16.21
CA LYS A 230 6.32 0.31 17.15
C LYS A 230 5.16 -0.41 16.45
N GLU A 231 4.83 0.03 15.24
CA GLU A 231 3.81 -0.58 14.39
C GLU A 231 4.15 -2.05 14.09
N LEU A 232 5.37 -2.31 13.61
CA LEU A 232 5.86 -3.67 13.34
C LEU A 232 5.82 -4.58 14.56
N ARG A 233 6.18 -4.09 15.77
CA ARG A 233 6.08 -4.90 17.00
C ARG A 233 4.65 -5.40 17.23
N PHE A 234 3.66 -4.54 17.05
CA PHE A 234 2.25 -4.92 17.21
C PHE A 234 1.78 -5.89 16.13
N LEU A 235 2.07 -5.57 14.86
CA LEU A 235 1.64 -6.34 13.70
C LEU A 235 2.28 -7.73 13.65
N THR A 236 3.57 -7.85 13.99
CA THR A 236 4.29 -9.13 13.91
C THR A 236 3.87 -10.16 14.95
N ALA A 237 3.30 -9.74 16.09
CA ALA A 237 2.84 -10.65 17.13
C ALA A 237 1.80 -11.68 16.59
N TYR A 238 0.92 -11.22 15.71
CA TYR A 238 -0.05 -12.07 15.01
C TYR A 238 0.64 -13.07 14.08
N TRP A 239 1.50 -12.58 13.18
CA TRP A 239 2.19 -13.41 12.18
C TRP A 239 3.05 -14.51 12.80
N LEU A 240 3.67 -14.22 13.94
CA LEU A 240 4.48 -15.17 14.71
C LEU A 240 3.62 -16.16 15.51
N GLY A 241 2.30 -16.01 15.53
CA GLY A 241 1.38 -16.87 16.28
C GLY A 241 1.42 -16.64 17.79
N THR A 242 1.97 -15.51 18.26
CA THR A 242 2.07 -15.17 19.68
C THR A 242 0.77 -14.58 20.25
N ARG A 243 -0.19 -14.21 19.38
CA ARG A 243 -1.55 -13.84 19.79
C ARG A 243 -2.59 -14.31 18.78
N GLN A 244 -3.84 -14.34 19.24
CA GLN A 244 -5.02 -14.59 18.40
C GLN A 244 -5.36 -13.38 17.53
N PRO A 245 -6.02 -13.61 16.37
CA PRO A 245 -6.52 -12.53 15.53
C PRO A 245 -7.52 -11.63 16.26
N ILE A 246 -7.32 -10.31 16.16
CA ILE A 246 -8.22 -9.33 16.78
C ILE A 246 -9.28 -8.88 15.77
N PRO A 247 -10.59 -9.04 16.06
CA PRO A 247 -11.64 -8.48 15.22
C PRO A 247 -11.73 -6.96 15.39
N THR A 248 -12.09 -6.26 14.32
CA THR A 248 -12.42 -4.83 14.40
C THR A 248 -13.63 -4.60 15.31
N GLN A 249 -13.57 -3.53 16.11
CA GLN A 249 -14.72 -3.06 16.89
C GLN A 249 -15.58 -2.04 16.14
N LYS A 250 -15.19 -1.63 14.92
CA LYS A 250 -15.90 -0.62 14.12
C LYS A 250 -16.99 -1.27 13.26
N PRO A 251 -18.29 -1.03 13.52
CA PRO A 251 -19.38 -1.60 12.73
C PRO A 251 -19.31 -1.23 11.24
N THR A 252 -18.85 0.00 10.93
CA THR A 252 -18.68 0.49 9.56
C THR A 252 -17.66 -0.29 8.74
N LYS A 253 -16.65 -0.90 9.38
CA LYS A 253 -15.74 -1.81 8.69
C LYS A 253 -16.41 -3.16 8.42
N CYS A 254 -17.20 -3.66 9.37
CA CYS A 254 -17.95 -4.91 9.17
C CYS A 254 -18.98 -4.79 8.04
N SER A 255 -19.64 -3.64 7.88
CA SER A 255 -20.64 -3.45 6.83
C SER A 255 -20.08 -3.48 5.41
N VAL A 256 -18.78 -3.25 5.23
CA VAL A 256 -18.10 -3.27 3.92
C VAL A 256 -17.15 -4.46 3.76
N CYS A 257 -17.06 -5.33 4.76
CA CYS A 257 -16.11 -6.45 4.79
C CYS A 257 -16.60 -7.60 3.92
N ARG A 258 -15.81 -7.98 2.92
CA ARG A 258 -16.13 -9.08 1.98
C ARG A 258 -16.28 -10.44 2.67
N VAL A 259 -15.44 -10.74 3.66
CA VAL A 259 -15.57 -11.96 4.48
C VAL A 259 -16.91 -12.02 5.24
N ASN A 260 -17.45 -10.86 5.61
CA ASN A 260 -18.78 -10.77 6.23
C ASN A 260 -19.91 -10.94 5.21
N ALA A 261 -19.71 -10.55 3.94
CA ALA A 261 -20.66 -10.82 2.86
C ALA A 261 -20.87 -12.33 2.66
N LEU A 262 -19.79 -13.11 2.76
CA LEU A 262 -19.82 -14.59 2.73
C LEU A 262 -20.31 -15.23 4.04
N GLN A 263 -20.67 -14.45 5.07
CA GLN A 263 -21.07 -14.95 6.39
C GLN A 263 -20.02 -15.84 7.09
N LEU A 264 -18.74 -15.71 6.72
CA LEU A 264 -17.64 -16.47 7.31
C LEU A 264 -17.10 -15.88 8.61
N CYS A 265 -17.45 -14.63 8.92
CA CYS A 265 -17.02 -13.97 10.14
C CYS A 265 -17.87 -14.47 11.34
N PRO A 266 -17.26 -15.04 12.40
CA PRO A 266 -18.02 -15.55 13.55
C PRO A 266 -18.49 -14.44 14.51
N VAL A 267 -17.94 -13.23 14.40
CA VAL A 267 -18.21 -12.11 15.34
C VAL A 267 -18.44 -10.78 14.60
N PRO A 268 -19.36 -10.72 13.62
CA PRO A 268 -19.60 -9.48 12.88
C PRO A 268 -20.27 -8.45 13.79
N ARG A 269 -19.82 -7.19 13.71
CA ARG A 269 -20.41 -6.07 14.46
C ARG A 269 -21.52 -5.33 13.70
N ALA A 270 -21.73 -5.69 12.44
CA ALA A 270 -22.81 -5.20 11.58
C ALA A 270 -23.05 -6.21 10.45
N ARG A 271 -24.26 -6.19 9.87
CA ARG A 271 -24.54 -6.90 8.60
C ARG A 271 -23.78 -6.24 7.46
N PHE A 272 -23.39 -7.05 6.47
CA PHE A 272 -22.85 -6.54 5.21
C PHE A 272 -23.91 -5.68 4.50
N ARG A 273 -23.48 -4.55 3.92
CA ARG A 273 -24.31 -3.61 3.17
C ARG A 273 -23.63 -3.10 1.88
N GLY A 274 -22.39 -3.53 1.60
CA GLY A 274 -21.59 -2.96 0.51
C GLY A 274 -21.13 -1.53 0.76
N HIS A 275 -20.52 -0.92 -0.26
CA HIS A 275 -20.28 0.52 -0.29
C HIS A 275 -21.57 1.20 -0.76
N GLY A 276 -22.32 1.78 0.18
CA GLY A 276 -23.32 2.81 -0.14
C GLY A 276 -22.68 4.16 -0.38
#